data_AF-A0A7R7IEA3-F1
#
_entry.id   AF-A0A7R7IEA3-F1
#
_cell.length_a   1.000
_cell.length_b   1.000
_cell.length_c   1.000
_cell.angle_alpha   90.00
_cell.angle_beta   90.00
_cell.angle_gamma   90.00
#
_symmetry.space_group_name_H-M   'P 1'
#
loop_
_entity.id
_entity.type
_entity.pdbx_description
1 polymer ?
#
loop_
_entity_poly.entity_id
_entity_poly.type
_entity_poly.pdbx_seq_one_letter_code
_entity_poly.pdbx_strand_id
1 'polypeptide(L)'
;MPILGVIQPEIIKIDENIRLRRYNSQNSFALQWYQDSETLMMVDGKEVPYDTARLNKMYTYLDEHGELYFIEVKDDNCYVPIGDVTFWKDDMPIVIGKKEYRGNGIGKKVITKLIQRGTQLGYPSLFVHEVYNYNIGSQKLFESVGFKKYKTTPSGYRYRLDLV
;
A
#
# COMPACT_ATOMS: atom_id res chain seq x y z
N MET A 1 -13.81 -8.13 9.66
CA MET A 1 -12.50 -8.70 9.28
C MET A 1 -12.46 -8.74 7.77
N PRO A 2 -11.53 -8.02 7.14
CA PRO A 2 -11.54 -7.80 5.70
C PRO A 2 -11.31 -9.08 4.88
N ILE A 3 -10.59 -10.06 5.45
CA ILE A 3 -10.39 -11.38 4.85
C ILE A 3 -11.13 -12.43 5.69
N LEU A 4 -12.04 -13.17 5.06
CA LEU A 4 -12.89 -14.15 5.73
C LEU A 4 -12.05 -15.25 6.40
N GLY A 5 -12.32 -15.52 7.68
CA GLY A 5 -11.65 -16.56 8.46
C GLY A 5 -10.20 -16.25 8.84
N VAL A 6 -9.71 -15.04 8.57
CA VAL A 6 -8.33 -14.64 8.81
C VAL A 6 -8.29 -13.53 9.86
N ILE A 7 -7.43 -13.70 10.85
CA ILE A 7 -7.12 -12.64 11.81
C ILE A 7 -6.03 -11.74 11.23
N GLN A 8 -6.35 -10.47 11.03
CA GLN A 8 -5.37 -9.45 10.65
C GLN A 8 -4.38 -9.24 11.81
N PRO A 9 -3.06 -9.45 11.59
CA PRO A 9 -2.06 -9.18 12.62
C PRO A 9 -2.02 -7.70 13.05
N GLU A 10 -1.80 -7.45 14.34
CA GLU A 10 -1.61 -6.07 14.83
C GLU A 10 -0.29 -5.46 14.33
N ILE A 11 0.76 -6.27 14.21
CA ILE A 11 2.08 -5.87 13.71
C ILE A 11 2.61 -6.94 12.77
N ILE A 12 3.12 -6.51 11.60
CA ILE A 12 3.96 -7.33 10.73
C ILE A 12 5.35 -6.71 10.70
N LYS A 13 6.35 -7.39 11.24
CA LYS A 13 7.75 -6.95 11.12
C LYS A 13 8.25 -7.18 9.70
N ILE A 14 8.75 -6.13 9.05
CA ILE A 14 9.39 -6.21 7.74
C ILE A 14 10.88 -6.52 7.93
N ASP A 15 11.55 -5.70 8.76
CA ASP A 15 12.94 -5.88 9.21
C ASP A 15 13.13 -5.21 10.59
N GLU A 16 14.37 -4.95 11.00
CA GLU A 16 14.70 -4.32 12.29
C GLU A 16 14.20 -2.87 12.41
N ASN A 17 14.04 -2.18 11.28
CA ASN A 17 13.73 -0.75 11.22
C ASN A 17 12.36 -0.46 10.61
N ILE A 18 11.72 -1.43 9.95
CA ILE A 18 10.44 -1.24 9.26
C ILE A 18 9.42 -2.24 9.80
N ARG A 19 8.21 -1.74 10.09
CA ARG A 19 7.06 -2.57 10.43
C ARG A 19 5.79 -2.06 9.76
N LEU A 20 4.82 -2.95 9.64
CA LEU A 20 3.43 -2.60 9.36
C LEU A 20 2.68 -2.63 10.68
N ARG A 21 2.00 -1.54 11.01
CA ARG A 21 1.09 -1.47 12.15
C ARG A 21 -0.34 -1.42 11.64
N ARG A 22 -1.19 -2.29 12.17
CA ARG A 22 -2.61 -2.33 11.84
C ARG A 22 -3.26 -0.97 12.02
N TYR A 23 -4.12 -0.62 11.07
CA TYR A 23 -4.94 0.57 11.17
C TYR A 23 -5.89 0.49 12.37
N ASN A 24 -5.95 1.58 13.13
CA ASN A 24 -6.69 1.68 14.39
C ASN A 24 -7.67 2.87 14.39
N SER A 25 -8.20 3.23 13.22
CA SER A 25 -9.08 4.40 13.04
C SER A 25 -8.44 5.78 13.29
N GLN A 26 -7.13 5.85 13.56
CA GLN A 26 -6.40 7.12 13.72
C GLN A 26 -5.55 7.41 12.47
N ASN A 27 -6.01 8.31 11.61
CA ASN A 27 -5.38 8.67 10.33
C ASN A 27 -5.19 10.18 10.13
N SER A 28 -5.51 11.03 11.11
CA SER A 28 -5.48 12.49 10.92
C SER A 28 -4.12 13.02 10.44
N PHE A 29 -3.02 12.42 10.91
CA PHE A 29 -1.66 12.76 10.47
C PHE A 29 -1.41 12.46 8.98
N ALA A 30 -2.11 11.49 8.40
CA ALA A 30 -1.94 11.10 7.01
C ALA A 30 -2.50 12.18 6.05
N LEU A 31 -3.37 13.08 6.53
CA LEU A 31 -3.94 14.15 5.71
C LEU A 31 -2.87 14.97 4.99
N GLN A 32 -1.74 15.20 5.66
CA GLN A 32 -0.60 15.95 5.10
C GLN A 32 0.00 15.28 3.86
N TRP A 33 -0.01 13.95 3.77
CA TRP A 33 0.49 13.21 2.61
C TRP A 33 -0.34 13.49 1.35
N TYR A 34 -1.64 13.75 1.53
CA TYR A 34 -2.62 14.01 0.47
C TYR A 34 -2.86 15.51 0.24
N GLN A 35 -1.92 16.37 0.64
CA GLN A 35 -1.89 17.79 0.24
C GLN A 35 -0.93 18.05 -0.93
N ASP A 36 -0.05 17.08 -1.22
CA ASP A 36 0.94 17.18 -2.27
C ASP A 36 0.37 16.75 -3.64
N SER A 37 0.47 17.62 -4.64
CA SER A 37 -0.12 17.39 -5.97
C SER A 37 0.45 16.16 -6.68
N GLU A 38 1.76 15.92 -6.55
CA GLU A 38 2.43 14.74 -7.11
C GLU A 38 1.86 13.44 -6.50
N THR A 39 1.70 13.40 -5.18
CA THR A 39 1.11 12.27 -4.48
C THR A 39 -0.33 12.03 -4.92
N LEU A 40 -1.13 13.11 -5.00
CA LEU A 40 -2.52 13.04 -5.43
C LEU A 40 -2.65 12.55 -6.88
N MET A 41 -1.77 13.00 -7.78
CA MET A 41 -1.72 12.51 -9.15
C MET A 41 -1.42 11.01 -9.20
N MET A 42 -0.49 10.53 -8.36
CA MET A 42 -0.10 9.12 -8.32
C MET A 42 -1.18 8.19 -7.73
N VAL A 43 -2.02 8.70 -6.82
CA VAL A 43 -3.07 7.93 -6.13
C VAL A 43 -4.42 8.03 -6.85
N ASP A 44 -4.81 9.23 -7.24
CA ASP A 44 -6.17 9.54 -7.72
C ASP A 44 -6.23 10.04 -9.17
N GLY A 45 -5.07 10.30 -9.79
CA GLY A 45 -4.99 10.92 -11.11
C GLY A 45 -5.58 12.32 -11.20
N LYS A 46 -5.69 13.00 -10.04
CA LYS A 46 -6.23 14.34 -9.90
C LYS A 46 -5.40 15.10 -8.88
N GLU A 47 -5.22 16.39 -9.09
CA GLU A 47 -4.48 17.26 -8.17
C GLU A 47 -5.44 18.00 -7.21
N VAL A 48 -6.45 17.30 -6.70
CA VAL A 48 -7.43 17.88 -5.76
C VAL A 48 -7.08 17.42 -4.36
N PRO A 49 -6.59 18.31 -3.47
CA PRO A 49 -6.25 17.96 -2.10
C PRO A 49 -7.39 17.30 -1.35
N TYR A 50 -7.03 16.43 -0.42
CA TYR A 50 -8.01 15.79 0.43
C TYR A 50 -8.45 16.76 1.53
N ASP A 51 -9.74 16.73 1.84
CA ASP A 51 -10.24 17.14 3.14
C ASP A 51 -10.30 15.93 4.09
N THR A 52 -10.59 16.18 5.36
CA THR A 52 -10.72 15.12 6.37
C THR A 52 -11.82 14.12 6.03
N ALA A 53 -12.92 14.56 5.42
CA ALA A 53 -14.04 13.69 5.07
C ALA A 53 -13.65 12.66 3.99
N ARG A 54 -12.98 13.12 2.93
CA ARG A 54 -12.46 12.27 1.85
C ARG A 54 -11.39 11.31 2.36
N LEU A 55 -10.48 11.79 3.21
CA LEU A 55 -9.46 10.95 3.84
C LEU A 55 -10.09 9.81 4.65
N ASN A 56 -11.07 10.15 5.51
CA ASN A 56 -11.78 9.15 6.32
C ASN A 56 -12.52 8.15 5.44
N LYS A 57 -13.23 8.62 4.40
CA LYS A 57 -13.93 7.75 3.46
C LYS A 57 -12.97 6.77 2.76
N MET A 58 -11.79 7.24 2.34
CA MET A 58 -10.77 6.38 1.73
C MET A 58 -10.29 5.30 2.71
N TYR A 59 -9.92 5.68 3.94
CA TYR A 59 -9.44 4.71 4.93
C TYR A 59 -10.53 3.72 5.38
N THR A 60 -11.78 4.16 5.55
CA THR A 60 -12.91 3.25 5.82
C THR A 60 -13.07 2.23 4.71
N TYR A 61 -13.04 2.67 3.45
CA TYR A 61 -13.13 1.75 2.31
C TYR A 61 -11.98 0.73 2.34
N LEU A 62 -10.74 1.17 2.55
CA LEU A 62 -9.58 0.27 2.58
C LEU A 62 -9.65 -0.75 3.73
N ASP A 63 -10.06 -0.33 4.93
CA ASP A 63 -10.20 -1.20 6.11
C ASP A 63 -11.34 -2.22 5.97
N GLU A 64 -12.39 -1.87 5.23
CA GLU A 64 -13.50 -2.78 4.93
C GLU A 64 -13.13 -3.87 3.90
N HIS A 65 -12.22 -3.55 2.96
CA HIS A 65 -11.90 -4.44 1.82
C HIS A 65 -10.61 -5.25 2.01
N GLY A 66 -9.65 -4.78 2.81
CA GLY A 66 -8.35 -5.44 2.96
C GLY A 66 -7.69 -5.21 4.32
N GLU A 67 -6.62 -5.96 4.58
CA GLU A 67 -5.78 -5.72 5.75
C GLU A 67 -5.02 -4.40 5.57
N LEU A 68 -5.53 -3.33 6.19
CA LEU A 68 -4.93 -1.99 6.13
C LEU A 68 -3.88 -1.78 7.23
N TYR A 69 -2.74 -1.24 6.82
CA TYR A 69 -1.60 -0.95 7.70
C TYR A 69 -0.99 0.42 7.43
N PHE A 70 -0.48 1.05 8.49
CA PHE A 70 0.55 2.08 8.37
C PHE A 70 1.92 1.45 8.24
N ILE A 71 2.71 1.94 7.29
CA ILE A 71 4.13 1.64 7.15
C ILE A 71 4.87 2.55 8.11
N GLU A 72 5.53 1.96 9.10
CA GLU A 72 6.27 2.70 10.12
C GLU A 72 7.77 2.39 10.02
N VAL A 73 8.58 3.44 10.13
CA VAL A 73 10.03 3.35 10.24
C VAL A 73 10.43 3.67 11.67
N LYS A 74 11.40 2.92 12.20
CA LYS A 74 12.02 3.17 13.49
C LYS A 74 12.91 4.41 13.38
N ASP A 75 12.62 5.39 14.22
CA ASP A 75 13.37 6.63 14.39
C ASP A 75 13.72 6.75 15.87
N ASP A 76 15.01 6.62 16.20
CA ASP A 76 15.50 6.37 17.56
C ASP A 76 14.75 5.22 18.28
N ASN A 77 13.99 5.54 19.33
CA ASN A 77 13.19 4.61 20.12
C ASN A 77 11.70 4.63 19.77
N CYS A 78 11.32 5.39 18.75
CA CYS A 78 9.93 5.57 18.32
C CYS A 78 9.71 4.98 16.92
N TYR A 79 8.45 4.69 16.60
CA TYR A 79 8.05 4.31 15.24
C TYR A 79 7.22 5.44 14.65
N VAL A 80 7.59 5.89 13.47
CA VAL A 80 6.96 7.02 12.79
C VAL A 80 6.25 6.51 11.53
N PRO A 81 4.95 6.79 11.34
CA PRO A 81 4.25 6.44 10.12
C PRO A 81 4.77 7.30 8.96
N ILE A 82 5.15 6.64 7.88
CA ILE A 82 5.69 7.27 6.67
C ILE A 82 4.80 7.05 5.44
N GLY A 83 3.78 6.20 5.56
CA GLY A 83 2.90 5.79 4.49
C GLY A 83 1.91 4.73 4.94
N ASP A 84 1.14 4.22 3.99
CA ASP A 84 0.12 3.20 4.21
C ASP A 84 0.14 2.14 3.10
N VAL A 85 -0.35 0.95 3.43
CA VAL A 85 -0.54 -0.16 2.50
C VAL A 85 -1.78 -0.95 2.90
N THR A 86 -2.58 -1.36 1.91
CA THR A 86 -3.70 -2.27 2.13
C THR A 86 -3.45 -3.57 1.38
N PHE A 87 -3.78 -4.69 1.98
CA PHE A 87 -3.53 -6.01 1.40
C PHE A 87 -4.80 -6.86 1.32
N TRP A 88 -5.17 -7.27 0.12
CA TRP A 88 -6.09 -8.39 -0.11
C TRP A 88 -5.72 -9.13 -1.40
N LYS A 89 -6.45 -10.19 -1.73
CA LYS A 89 -6.16 -11.02 -2.90
C LYS A 89 -6.18 -10.21 -4.20
N ASP A 90 -7.14 -9.30 -4.33
CA ASP A 90 -7.48 -8.64 -5.60
C ASP A 90 -6.84 -7.25 -5.79
N ASP A 91 -6.20 -6.70 -4.75
CA ASP A 91 -5.44 -5.46 -4.85
C ASP A 91 -4.42 -5.28 -3.72
N MET A 92 -3.48 -4.36 -3.94
CA MET A 92 -2.46 -4.00 -2.96
C MET A 92 -2.04 -2.52 -3.08
N PRO A 93 -2.94 -1.55 -2.80
CA PRO A 93 -2.58 -0.14 -2.87
C PRO A 93 -1.54 0.19 -1.79
N ILE A 94 -0.52 0.96 -2.19
CA ILE A 94 0.60 1.36 -1.34
C ILE A 94 0.97 2.82 -1.61
N VAL A 95 1.17 3.59 -0.54
CA VAL A 95 1.62 4.99 -0.61
C VAL A 95 2.78 5.20 0.36
N ILE A 96 3.88 5.77 -0.13
CA ILE A 96 4.92 6.34 0.74
C ILE A 96 4.66 7.85 0.79
N GLY A 97 3.94 8.27 1.83
CA GLY A 97 3.44 9.64 1.99
C GLY A 97 4.53 10.65 2.28
N LYS A 98 5.56 10.27 3.05
CA LYS A 98 6.75 11.11 3.30
C LYS A 98 7.78 10.95 2.18
N LYS A 99 8.00 12.02 1.40
CA LYS A 99 8.79 12.00 0.16
C LYS A 99 10.24 11.56 0.37
N GLU A 100 10.85 11.94 1.48
CA GLU A 100 12.22 11.62 1.84
C GLU A 100 12.47 10.10 1.99
N TYR A 101 11.41 9.29 2.11
CA TYR A 101 11.49 7.83 2.17
C TYR A 101 11.26 7.14 0.82
N ARG A 102 10.87 7.88 -0.23
CA ARG A 102 10.68 7.35 -1.59
C ARG A 102 12.02 6.97 -2.21
N GLY A 103 12.02 5.94 -3.07
CA GLY A 103 13.25 5.48 -3.75
C GLY A 103 14.22 4.68 -2.86
N ASN A 104 14.02 4.61 -1.54
CA ASN A 104 14.92 3.93 -0.59
C ASN A 104 14.64 2.43 -0.43
N GLY A 105 13.89 1.81 -1.36
CA GLY A 105 13.59 0.37 -1.34
C GLY A 105 12.55 -0.09 -0.30
N ILE A 106 11.98 0.82 0.50
CA ILE A 106 10.97 0.47 1.53
C ILE A 106 9.74 -0.21 0.93
N GLY A 107 9.17 0.36 -0.13
CA GLY A 107 8.02 -0.24 -0.83
C GLY A 107 8.33 -1.67 -1.27
N LYS A 108 9.54 -1.93 -1.78
CA LYS A 108 9.93 -3.28 -2.22
C LYS A 108 9.93 -4.27 -1.06
N LYS A 109 10.46 -3.88 0.10
CA LYS A 109 10.48 -4.72 1.31
C LYS A 109 9.06 -5.00 1.80
N VAL A 110 8.20 -3.98 1.83
CA VAL A 110 6.79 -4.11 2.22
C VAL A 110 6.04 -5.08 1.31
N ILE A 111 6.09 -4.87 -0.01
CA ILE A 111 5.38 -5.73 -0.97
C ILE A 111 5.93 -7.16 -0.93
N THR A 112 7.25 -7.34 -0.80
CA THR A 112 7.85 -8.68 -0.64
C THR A 112 7.29 -9.41 0.58
N LYS A 113 7.10 -8.71 1.71
CA LYS A 113 6.51 -9.31 2.91
C LYS A 113 5.03 -9.66 2.70
N LEU A 114 4.28 -8.82 2.00
CA LEU A 114 2.87 -9.07 1.71
C LEU A 114 2.66 -10.19 0.68
N ILE A 115 3.63 -10.41 -0.22
CA ILE A 115 3.68 -11.61 -1.07
C ILE A 115 3.77 -12.86 -0.19
N GLN A 116 4.69 -12.89 0.78
CA GLN A 116 4.81 -14.01 1.73
C GLN A 116 3.50 -14.21 2.52
N ARG A 117 2.85 -13.13 2.92
CA ARG A 117 1.54 -13.16 3.58
C ARG A 117 0.47 -13.82 2.69
N GLY A 118 0.42 -13.46 1.40
CA GLY A 118 -0.47 -14.10 0.42
C GLY A 118 -0.22 -15.60 0.26
N THR A 119 1.05 -16.01 0.20
CA THR A 119 1.42 -17.44 0.16
C THR A 119 0.96 -18.18 1.42
N GLN A 120 1.17 -17.59 2.61
CA GLN A 120 0.70 -18.18 3.88
C GLN A 120 -0.82 -18.30 3.98
N LEU A 121 -1.54 -17.41 3.29
CA LEU A 121 -3.00 -17.47 3.18
C LEU A 121 -3.49 -18.46 2.13
N GLY A 122 -2.59 -19.13 1.40
CA GLY A 122 -2.95 -20.09 0.36
C GLY A 122 -3.53 -19.44 -0.89
N TYR A 123 -3.23 -18.17 -1.15
CA TYR A 123 -3.66 -17.54 -2.40
C TYR A 123 -2.85 -18.08 -3.58
N PRO A 124 -3.52 -18.45 -4.69
CA PRO A 124 -2.82 -18.93 -5.89
C PRO A 124 -2.18 -17.77 -6.68
N SER A 125 -2.68 -16.55 -6.47
CA SER A 125 -2.20 -15.36 -7.14
C SER A 125 -2.59 -14.10 -6.35
N LEU A 126 -1.83 -13.03 -6.57
CA LEU A 126 -2.10 -11.69 -6.06
C LEU A 126 -2.29 -10.73 -7.23
N PHE A 127 -3.06 -9.68 -7.01
CA PHE A 127 -3.34 -8.67 -8.01
C PHE A 127 -3.06 -7.25 -7.51
N VAL A 128 -2.84 -6.35 -8.47
CA VAL A 128 -2.89 -4.90 -8.28
C VAL A 128 -3.89 -4.37 -9.29
N HIS A 129 -4.91 -3.69 -8.80
CA HIS A 129 -6.08 -3.34 -9.59
C HIS A 129 -5.82 -2.24 -10.60
N GLU A 130 -5.00 -1.23 -10.25
CA GLU A 130 -4.66 -0.12 -11.13
C GLU A 130 -3.33 0.52 -10.74
N VAL A 131 -2.47 0.75 -11.73
CA VAL A 131 -1.29 1.60 -11.61
C VAL A 131 -1.22 2.50 -12.83
N TYR A 132 -1.31 3.82 -12.61
CA TYR A 132 -1.31 4.81 -13.68
C TYR A 132 -0.06 4.73 -14.57
N ASN A 133 -0.24 5.04 -15.86
CA ASN A 133 0.82 4.99 -16.87
C ASN A 133 2.01 5.90 -16.54
N TYR A 134 1.78 7.04 -15.89
CA TYR A 134 2.81 7.97 -15.43
C TYR A 134 3.39 7.62 -14.05
N ASN A 135 2.80 6.71 -13.28
CA ASN A 135 3.32 6.27 -11.98
C ASN A 135 4.45 5.23 -12.16
N ILE A 136 5.55 5.66 -12.77
CA ILE A 136 6.70 4.81 -13.11
C ILE A 136 7.33 4.17 -11.87
N GLY A 137 7.31 4.86 -10.73
CA GLY A 137 7.81 4.34 -9.46
C GLY A 137 7.06 3.08 -9.01
N SER A 138 5.73 3.12 -9.04
CA SER A 138 4.89 1.98 -8.68
C SER A 138 4.99 0.83 -9.69
N GLN A 139 5.04 1.14 -11.00
CA GLN A 139 5.26 0.11 -12.04
C GLN A 139 6.57 -0.65 -11.81
N LYS A 140 7.68 0.08 -11.63
CA LYS A 140 9.00 -0.52 -11.33
C LYS A 140 8.99 -1.30 -10.03
N LEU A 141 8.30 -0.81 -8.99
CA LEU A 141 8.18 -1.50 -7.72
C LEU A 141 7.57 -2.90 -7.90
N PHE A 142 6.37 -2.99 -8.49
CA PHE A 142 5.68 -4.27 -8.65
C PHE A 142 6.42 -5.21 -9.61
N GLU A 143 6.94 -4.70 -10.73
CA GLU A 143 7.72 -5.50 -11.69
C GLU A 143 9.00 -6.07 -11.04
N SER A 144 9.66 -5.31 -10.15
CA SER A 144 10.89 -5.75 -9.48
C SER A 144 10.72 -6.90 -8.49
N VAL A 145 9.47 -7.24 -8.13
CA VAL A 145 9.11 -8.35 -7.24
C VAL A 145 8.28 -9.41 -7.97
N GLY A 146 8.32 -9.41 -9.31
CA GLY A 146 7.80 -10.49 -10.14
C GLY A 146 6.36 -10.31 -10.63
N PHE A 147 5.66 -9.24 -10.25
CA PHE A 147 4.35 -8.95 -10.85
C PHE A 147 4.52 -8.65 -12.34
N LYS A 148 3.56 -9.12 -13.14
CA LYS A 148 3.50 -8.88 -14.58
C LYS A 148 2.24 -8.11 -14.92
N LYS A 149 2.36 -7.18 -15.87
CA LYS A 149 1.20 -6.53 -16.51
C LYS A 149 0.38 -7.63 -17.18
N TYR A 150 -0.88 -7.76 -16.80
CA TYR A 150 -1.79 -8.72 -17.45
C TYR A 150 -2.94 -8.04 -18.20
N LYS A 151 -3.17 -6.74 -17.95
CA LYS A 151 -4.19 -5.95 -18.62
C LYS A 151 -3.80 -4.48 -18.68
N THR A 152 -3.98 -3.85 -19.85
CA THR A 152 -3.91 -2.40 -20.02
C THR A 152 -5.28 -1.79 -19.73
N THR A 153 -5.31 -0.63 -19.08
CA THR A 153 -6.53 0.15 -18.79
C THR A 153 -6.45 1.49 -19.54
N PRO A 154 -7.53 2.29 -19.59
CA PRO A 154 -7.47 3.62 -20.22
C PRO A 154 -6.40 4.55 -19.61
N SER A 155 -6.05 4.33 -18.35
CA SER A 155 -5.17 5.23 -17.58
C SER A 155 -3.87 4.58 -17.12
N GLY A 156 -3.68 3.28 -17.34
CA GLY A 156 -2.58 2.54 -16.73
C GLY A 156 -2.60 1.04 -17.02
N TYR A 157 -2.23 0.27 -15.99
CA TYR A 157 -2.05 -1.17 -16.09
C TYR A 157 -2.55 -1.87 -14.82
N ARG A 158 -3.00 -3.11 -14.99
CA ARG A 158 -3.24 -4.06 -13.91
C ARG A 158 -2.13 -5.08 -13.86
N TYR A 159 -1.79 -5.49 -12.64
CA TYR A 159 -0.72 -6.43 -12.38
C TYR A 159 -1.20 -7.70 -11.70
N ARG A 160 -0.52 -8.81 -12.00
CA ARG A 160 -0.75 -10.13 -11.39
C ARG A 160 0.59 -10.75 -11.03
N LEU A 161 0.63 -11.42 -9.89
CA LEU A 161 1.70 -12.33 -9.49
C LEU A 161 1.09 -13.70 -9.22
N ASP A 162 1.62 -14.73 -9.86
CA ASP A 162 1.28 -16.12 -9.54
C ASP A 162 2.15 -16.58 -8.37
N LEU A 163 1.50 -17.12 -7.33
CA LEU A 163 2.16 -17.68 -6.16
C LEU A 163 2.25 -19.19 -6.38
N VAL A 164 3.47 -19.66 -6.67
CA VAL A 164 3.79 -21.08 -6.92
C VAL A 164 3.94 -21.84 -5.61
#